data_AF-A0AAD3RL44-F1
#
_entry.id   AF-A0AAD3RL44-F1
#
_cell.length_a   1.000
_cell.length_b   1.000
_cell.length_c   1.000
_cell.angle_alpha   90.00
_cell.angle_beta   90.00
_cell.angle_gamma   90.00
#
_symmetry.space_group_name_H-M   'P 1'
#
loop_
_entity.id
_entity.type
_entity.pdbx_description
1 polymer ?
#
loop_
_entity_poly.entity_id
_entity_poly.type
_entity_poly.pdbx_seq_one_letter_code
_entity_poly.pdbx_strand_id
1 'polypeptide(L)'
;MSQATQGESRREELEHLNEASAEINRLELQLDDARSGYRKILTESARKLNAQSSQLGSCIEKARPYYEARRLAKEAQQETQKAALSYERAVSMHTAAREMVYVAEQGLMADGKNTLDPTWQEMLNHATAKVNEAEEERLRSEREHMRVTHACQEAEARVQMLQKSLKRVILKSKPYFELKAQFNHILEEHKTKVLQLEQHVSKVKTRYSIALRNLEQISEQIHAQRERDQAGGGRPTVCGGRSPPVGAESDIK
;
A
#
# COMPACT_ATOMS: atom_id res chain seq x y z
N MET A 1 -18.98 2.96 35.99
CA MET A 1 -17.65 2.31 35.93
C MET A 1 -16.93 2.59 37.24
N SER A 2 -16.32 1.60 37.89
CA SER A 2 -15.67 1.77 39.20
C SER A 2 -14.35 2.54 39.06
N GLN A 3 -13.91 3.28 40.08
CA GLN A 3 -12.60 3.97 40.07
C GLN A 3 -11.43 3.02 39.78
N ALA A 4 -11.57 1.73 40.13
CA ALA A 4 -10.61 0.68 39.78
C ALA A 4 -10.47 0.47 38.25
N THR A 5 -11.59 0.43 37.53
CA THR A 5 -11.61 0.23 36.06
C THR A 5 -11.00 1.41 35.30
N GLN A 6 -11.13 2.64 35.81
CA GLN A 6 -10.47 3.82 35.24
C GLN A 6 -8.96 3.82 35.50
N GLY A 7 -8.53 3.30 36.66
CA GLY A 7 -7.12 3.16 37.01
C GLY A 7 -6.40 2.07 36.21
N GLU A 8 -7.09 1.00 35.82
CA GLU A 8 -6.59 -0.05 34.94
C GLU A 8 -6.45 0.47 33.49
N SER A 9 -7.51 1.04 32.93
CA SER A 9 -7.50 1.62 31.57
C SER A 9 -6.43 2.72 31.42
N ARG A 10 -6.21 3.56 32.44
CA ARG A 10 -5.12 4.54 32.42
C ARG A 10 -3.73 3.90 32.36
N ARG A 11 -3.52 2.77 33.04
CA ARG A 11 -2.23 2.08 33.02
C ARG A 11 -1.95 1.44 31.67
N GLU A 12 -2.97 0.81 31.07
CA GLU A 12 -2.88 0.23 29.73
C GLU A 12 -2.48 1.27 28.69
N GLU A 13 -3.12 2.46 28.71
CA GLU A 13 -2.77 3.53 27.77
C GLU A 13 -1.36 4.11 27.98
N LEU A 14 -0.86 4.13 29.23
CA LEU A 14 0.54 4.50 29.51
C LEU A 14 1.52 3.45 29.00
N GLU A 15 1.19 2.17 29.10
CA GLU A 15 1.98 1.08 28.53
C GLU A 15 2.04 1.19 27.00
N HIS A 16 0.90 1.38 26.34
CA HIS A 16 0.84 1.61 24.89
C HIS A 16 1.65 2.84 24.45
N LEU A 17 1.65 3.91 25.24
CA LEU A 17 2.43 5.11 24.97
C LEU A 17 3.94 4.85 25.10
N ASN A 18 4.37 4.12 26.13
CA ASN A 18 5.77 3.74 26.32
C ASN A 18 6.26 2.81 25.20
N GLU A 19 5.47 1.80 24.84
CA GLU A 19 5.76 0.89 23.73
C GLU A 19 5.85 1.64 22.39
N ALA A 20 4.88 2.51 22.10
CA ALA A 20 4.89 3.31 20.88
C ALA A 20 6.09 4.28 20.86
N SER A 21 6.47 4.87 21.98
CA SER A 21 7.66 5.74 22.09
C SER A 21 8.96 4.99 21.80
N ALA A 22 9.15 3.83 22.42
CA ALA A 22 10.30 2.97 22.17
C ALA A 22 10.37 2.51 20.71
N GLU A 23 9.21 2.15 20.14
CA GLU A 23 9.09 1.74 18.74
C GLU A 23 9.37 2.88 17.76
N ILE A 24 8.91 4.11 18.04
CA ILE A 24 9.22 5.32 17.25
C ILE A 24 10.73 5.52 17.21
N ASN A 25 11.39 5.56 18.36
CA ASN A 25 12.85 5.79 18.43
C ASN A 25 13.63 4.75 17.62
N ARG A 26 13.23 3.47 17.73
CA ARG A 26 13.84 2.37 16.97
C ARG A 26 13.64 2.54 15.45
N LEU A 27 12.41 2.83 15.03
CA LEU A 27 12.07 2.98 13.61
C LEU A 27 12.70 4.24 13.00
N GLU A 28 12.78 5.34 13.74
CA GLU A 28 13.43 6.57 13.28
C GLU A 28 14.93 6.37 13.06
N LEU A 29 15.61 5.64 13.95
CA LEU A 29 17.01 5.27 13.76
C LEU A 29 17.21 4.39 12.50
N GLN A 30 16.35 3.39 12.32
CA GLN A 30 16.38 2.53 11.12
C GLN A 30 16.09 3.31 9.84
N LEU A 31 15.18 4.28 9.90
CA LEU A 31 14.84 5.14 8.77
C LEU A 31 16.01 6.05 8.40
N ASP A 32 16.70 6.65 9.38
CA ASP A 32 17.86 7.49 9.08
C ASP A 32 19.03 6.68 8.49
N ASP A 33 19.31 5.48 9.01
CA ASP A 33 20.31 4.58 8.43
C ASP A 33 19.93 4.17 7.00
N ALA A 34 18.67 3.79 6.76
CA ALA A 34 18.18 3.45 5.42
C ALA A 34 18.29 4.63 4.44
N ARG A 35 17.94 5.85 4.87
CA ARG A 35 18.09 7.08 4.08
C ARG A 35 19.56 7.40 3.80
N SER A 36 20.43 7.22 4.79
CA SER A 36 21.89 7.41 4.64
C SER A 36 22.47 6.42 3.63
N GLY A 37 22.11 5.13 3.74
CA GLY A 37 22.48 4.09 2.79
C GLY A 37 22.01 4.42 1.36
N TYR A 38 20.74 4.83 1.21
CA TYR A 38 20.20 5.25 -0.08
C TYR A 38 20.99 6.41 -0.71
N ARG A 39 21.30 7.46 0.06
CA ARG A 39 22.11 8.61 -0.41
C ARG A 39 23.52 8.20 -0.83
N LYS A 40 24.17 7.28 -0.09
CA LYS A 40 25.50 6.75 -0.43
C LYS A 40 25.47 6.02 -1.77
N ILE A 41 24.51 5.11 -1.96
CA ILE A 41 24.35 4.35 -3.22
C ILE A 41 24.02 5.29 -4.38
N LEU A 42 23.17 6.30 -4.17
CA LEU A 42 22.85 7.29 -5.19
C LEU A 42 24.10 8.05 -5.64
N THR A 43 24.94 8.46 -4.70
CA THR A 43 26.20 9.16 -5.01
C THR A 43 27.21 8.24 -5.72
N GLU A 44 27.36 7.00 -5.25
CA GLU A 44 28.29 6.03 -5.83
C GLU A 44 27.87 5.61 -7.24
N SER A 45 26.59 5.33 -7.45
CA SER A 45 26.03 4.99 -8.75
C SER A 45 26.20 6.11 -9.76
N ALA A 46 25.93 7.37 -9.37
CA ALA A 46 26.16 8.53 -10.22
C ALA A 46 27.64 8.66 -10.63
N ARG A 47 28.58 8.48 -9.68
CA ARG A 47 30.03 8.50 -9.97
C ARG A 47 30.43 7.41 -10.96
N LYS A 48 30.01 6.16 -10.73
CA LYS A 48 30.33 5.01 -11.60
C LYS A 48 29.72 5.15 -12.99
N LEU A 49 28.47 5.60 -13.09
CA LEU A 49 27.80 5.86 -14.37
C LEU A 49 28.45 7.01 -15.13
N ASN A 50 28.85 8.09 -14.46
CA ASN A 50 29.57 9.20 -15.09
C ASN A 50 30.93 8.76 -15.63
N ALA A 51 31.67 7.92 -14.89
CA ALA A 51 32.94 7.38 -15.36
C ALA A 51 32.78 6.57 -16.67
N GLN A 52 31.76 5.71 -16.75
CA GLN A 52 31.46 4.98 -17.99
C GLN A 52 30.92 5.90 -19.10
N SER A 53 30.14 6.92 -18.74
CA SER A 53 29.62 7.91 -19.69
C SER A 53 30.76 8.64 -20.40
N SER A 54 31.76 9.10 -19.66
CA SER A 54 32.94 9.76 -20.21
C SER A 54 33.75 8.86 -21.16
N GLN A 55 33.79 7.54 -20.91
CA GLN A 55 34.49 6.58 -21.78
C GLN A 55 33.72 6.28 -23.09
N LEU A 56 32.39 6.28 -23.04
CA LEU A 56 31.54 5.88 -24.17
C LEU A 56 31.08 7.05 -25.04
N GLY A 57 31.04 8.26 -24.50
CA GLY A 57 30.67 9.49 -25.21
C GLY A 57 29.29 9.39 -25.89
N SER A 58 29.22 9.82 -27.15
CA SER A 58 27.95 9.88 -27.91
C SER A 58 27.30 8.52 -28.20
N CYS A 59 27.97 7.40 -27.93
CA CYS A 59 27.40 6.08 -28.14
C CYS A 59 26.18 5.81 -27.24
N ILE A 60 26.14 6.39 -26.04
CA ILE A 60 25.01 6.20 -25.11
C ILE A 60 23.75 6.87 -25.68
N GLU A 61 23.86 8.13 -26.13
CA GLU A 61 22.73 8.86 -26.70
C GLU A 61 22.21 8.21 -27.98
N LYS A 62 23.10 7.70 -28.83
CA LYS A 62 22.73 6.99 -30.05
C LYS A 62 22.03 5.66 -29.78
N ALA A 63 22.34 4.98 -28.67
CA ALA A 63 21.67 3.73 -28.28
C ALA A 63 20.36 3.94 -27.51
N ARG A 64 20.13 5.13 -26.95
CA ARG A 64 18.95 5.45 -26.12
C ARG A 64 17.61 5.06 -26.78
N PRO A 65 17.35 5.33 -28.08
CA PRO A 65 16.09 4.94 -28.70
C PRO A 65 15.82 3.43 -28.67
N TYR A 66 16.85 2.60 -28.80
CA TYR A 66 16.72 1.14 -28.74
C TYR A 66 16.33 0.67 -27.33
N TYR A 67 17.03 1.15 -26.30
CA TYR A 67 16.74 0.74 -24.91
C TYR A 67 15.37 1.25 -24.45
N GLU A 68 14.96 2.43 -24.90
CA GLU A 68 13.63 2.96 -24.62
C GLU A 68 12.53 2.17 -25.33
N ALA A 69 12.70 1.87 -26.62
CA ALA A 69 11.77 0.99 -27.34
C ALA A 69 11.68 -0.39 -26.69
N ARG A 70 12.80 -0.94 -26.20
CA ARG A 70 12.83 -2.23 -25.50
C ARG A 70 12.09 -2.19 -24.16
N ARG A 71 12.19 -1.09 -23.42
CA ARG A 71 11.41 -0.85 -22.19
C ARG A 71 9.91 -0.82 -22.50
N LEU A 72 9.51 -0.03 -23.49
CA LEU A 72 8.11 0.09 -23.92
C LEU A 72 7.54 -1.23 -24.44
N ALA A 73 8.30 -2.01 -25.20
CA ALA A 73 7.87 -3.33 -25.66
C ALA A 73 7.64 -4.29 -24.49
N LYS A 74 8.51 -4.25 -23.46
CA LYS A 74 8.32 -5.06 -22.25
C LYS A 74 7.07 -4.64 -21.47
N GLU A 75 6.78 -3.35 -21.38
CA GLU A 75 5.56 -2.84 -20.75
C GLU A 75 4.30 -3.24 -21.54
N ALA A 76 4.33 -3.11 -22.86
CA ALA A 76 3.24 -3.55 -23.72
C ALA A 76 3.00 -5.07 -23.61
N GLN A 77 4.07 -5.87 -23.47
CA GLN A 77 3.98 -7.32 -23.25
C GLN A 77 3.33 -7.63 -21.90
N GLN A 78 3.69 -6.92 -20.83
CA GLN A 78 3.08 -7.09 -19.51
C GLN A 78 1.59 -6.71 -19.52
N GLU A 79 1.23 -5.60 -20.17
CA GLU A 79 -0.18 -5.20 -20.30
C GLU A 79 -0.97 -6.22 -21.15
N THR A 80 -0.35 -6.77 -22.20
CA THR A 80 -0.95 -7.83 -23.00
C THR A 80 -1.23 -9.09 -22.17
N GLN A 81 -0.27 -9.53 -21.36
CA GLN A 81 -0.47 -10.67 -20.44
C GLN A 81 -1.60 -10.41 -19.45
N LYS A 82 -1.67 -9.20 -18.89
CA LYS A 82 -2.74 -8.81 -17.97
C LYS A 82 -4.11 -8.79 -18.65
N ALA A 83 -4.20 -8.23 -19.86
CA ALA A 83 -5.43 -8.21 -20.65
C ALA A 83 -5.87 -9.63 -21.06
N ALA A 84 -4.91 -10.50 -21.42
CA ALA A 84 -5.17 -11.90 -21.71
C ALA A 84 -5.78 -12.63 -20.51
N LEU A 85 -5.19 -12.48 -19.31
CA LEU A 85 -5.75 -13.05 -18.07
C LEU A 85 -7.15 -12.51 -17.74
N SER A 86 -7.40 -11.22 -18.02
CA SER A 86 -8.72 -10.63 -17.84
C SER A 86 -9.75 -11.21 -18.82
N TYR A 87 -9.36 -11.40 -20.08
CA TYR A 87 -10.18 -12.04 -21.10
C TYR A 87 -10.48 -13.49 -20.75
N GLU A 88 -9.47 -14.28 -20.36
CA GLU A 88 -9.65 -15.67 -19.92
C GLU A 88 -10.63 -15.77 -18.75
N ARG A 89 -10.54 -14.85 -17.78
CA ARG A 89 -11.50 -14.77 -16.67
C ARG A 89 -12.91 -14.48 -17.17
N ALA A 90 -13.09 -13.51 -18.07
CA ALA A 90 -14.39 -13.17 -18.63
C ALA A 90 -15.00 -14.33 -19.44
N VAL A 91 -14.18 -15.04 -20.22
CA VAL A 91 -14.58 -16.27 -20.94
C VAL A 91 -15.04 -17.35 -19.97
N SER A 92 -14.30 -17.58 -18.90
CA SER A 92 -14.65 -18.56 -17.86
C SER A 92 -15.98 -18.20 -17.18
N MET A 93 -16.16 -16.92 -16.82
CA MET A 93 -17.41 -16.41 -16.24
C MET A 93 -18.60 -16.56 -17.19
N HIS A 94 -18.44 -16.24 -18.48
CA HIS A 94 -19.49 -16.43 -19.48
C HIS A 94 -19.85 -17.90 -19.66
N THR A 95 -18.85 -18.79 -19.72
CA THR A 95 -19.07 -20.24 -19.80
C THR A 95 -19.86 -20.76 -18.59
N ALA A 96 -19.46 -20.34 -17.38
CA ALA A 96 -20.17 -20.71 -16.15
C ALA A 96 -21.62 -20.16 -16.13
N ALA A 97 -21.83 -18.92 -16.61
CA ALA A 97 -23.17 -18.35 -16.73
C ALA A 97 -24.06 -19.16 -17.68
N ARG A 98 -23.52 -19.60 -18.82
CA ARG A 98 -24.25 -20.46 -19.77
C ARG A 98 -24.59 -21.82 -19.19
N GLU A 99 -23.65 -22.45 -18.48
CA GLU A 99 -23.89 -23.74 -17.84
C GLU A 99 -25.00 -23.64 -16.77
N MET A 100 -25.04 -22.54 -16.00
CA MET A 100 -26.11 -22.31 -15.03
C MET A 100 -27.50 -22.23 -15.71
N VAL A 101 -27.61 -21.56 -16.87
CA VAL A 101 -28.87 -21.52 -17.63
C VAL A 101 -29.24 -22.92 -18.13
N TYR A 102 -28.27 -23.64 -18.69
CA TYR A 102 -28.49 -25.00 -19.20
C TYR A 102 -29.00 -25.97 -18.13
N VAL A 103 -28.40 -25.96 -16.94
CA VAL A 103 -28.86 -26.78 -15.80
C VAL A 103 -30.26 -26.37 -15.34
N ALA A 104 -30.56 -25.06 -15.31
CA ALA A 104 -31.89 -24.57 -14.95
C ALA A 104 -32.96 -25.03 -15.96
N GLU A 105 -32.67 -24.98 -17.26
CA GLU A 105 -33.54 -25.47 -18.33
C GLU A 105 -33.79 -26.98 -18.23
N GLN A 106 -32.75 -27.79 -17.95
CA GLN A 106 -32.92 -29.23 -17.73
C GLN A 106 -33.79 -29.55 -16.52
N GLY A 107 -33.61 -28.83 -15.40
CA GLY A 107 -34.42 -29.00 -14.20
C GLY A 107 -35.89 -28.74 -14.45
N LEU A 108 -36.21 -27.71 -15.26
CA LEU A 108 -37.58 -27.39 -15.65
C LEU A 108 -38.20 -28.47 -16.56
N MET A 109 -37.44 -29.01 -17.51
CA MET A 109 -37.89 -30.11 -18.38
C MET A 109 -38.15 -31.42 -17.62
N ALA A 110 -37.43 -31.65 -16.52
CA ALA A 110 -37.58 -32.84 -15.69
C ALA A 110 -38.79 -32.80 -14.75
N ASP A 111 -39.30 -31.63 -14.36
CA ASP A 111 -40.44 -31.47 -13.43
C ASP A 111 -41.80 -31.85 -14.06
N GLY A 112 -41.86 -32.10 -15.38
CA GLY A 112 -42.98 -32.74 -16.08
C GLY A 112 -44.32 -31.97 -16.09
N LYS A 113 -44.45 -30.90 -15.31
CA LYS A 113 -45.67 -30.08 -15.20
C LYS A 113 -45.81 -29.04 -16.31
N ASN A 114 -44.73 -28.68 -17.00
CA ASN A 114 -44.70 -27.71 -18.12
C ASN A 114 -45.45 -26.39 -17.84
N THR A 115 -45.66 -26.05 -16.57
CA THR A 115 -46.29 -24.81 -16.12
C THR A 115 -45.20 -23.80 -15.81
N LEU A 116 -45.02 -22.85 -16.72
CA LEU A 116 -44.21 -21.64 -16.50
C LEU A 116 -44.93 -20.76 -15.45
N ASP A 117 -44.65 -21.03 -14.18
CA ASP A 117 -45.07 -20.15 -13.08
C ASP A 117 -44.34 -18.79 -13.18
N PRO A 118 -44.94 -17.66 -12.78
CA PRO A 118 -44.30 -16.34 -12.88
C PRO A 118 -42.91 -16.26 -12.22
N THR A 119 -42.69 -17.03 -11.15
CA THR A 119 -41.39 -17.13 -10.47
C THR A 119 -40.29 -17.71 -11.36
N TRP A 120 -40.62 -18.69 -12.20
CA TRP A 120 -39.70 -19.30 -13.17
C TRP A 120 -39.40 -18.37 -14.34
N GLN A 121 -40.39 -17.60 -14.79
CA GLN A 121 -40.20 -16.59 -15.82
C GLN A 121 -39.23 -15.50 -15.35
N GLU A 122 -39.37 -15.03 -14.11
CA GLU A 122 -38.44 -14.08 -13.50
C GLU A 122 -37.02 -14.67 -13.36
N MET A 123 -36.89 -15.94 -12.95
CA MET A 123 -35.62 -16.65 -12.85
C MET A 123 -34.91 -16.74 -14.21
N LEU A 124 -35.63 -17.13 -15.27
CA LEU A 124 -35.06 -17.26 -16.62
C LEU A 124 -34.65 -15.89 -17.17
N ASN A 125 -35.45 -14.85 -16.92
CA ASN A 125 -35.10 -13.49 -17.30
C ASN A 125 -33.81 -13.02 -16.61
N HIS A 126 -33.65 -13.30 -15.31
CA HIS A 126 -32.43 -12.97 -14.57
C HIS A 126 -31.23 -13.76 -15.09
N ALA A 127 -31.39 -15.07 -15.33
CA ALA A 127 -30.32 -15.91 -15.84
C ALA A 127 -29.87 -15.48 -17.24
N THR A 128 -30.82 -15.14 -18.12
CA THR A 128 -30.57 -14.60 -19.46
C THR A 128 -29.86 -13.24 -19.39
N ALA A 129 -30.31 -12.33 -18.52
CA ALA A 129 -29.65 -11.05 -18.31
C ALA A 129 -28.19 -11.22 -17.86
N LYS A 130 -27.93 -12.16 -16.95
CA LYS A 130 -26.58 -12.47 -16.45
C LYS A 130 -25.67 -13.09 -17.52
N VAL A 131 -26.21 -13.95 -18.40
CA VAL A 131 -25.45 -14.48 -19.55
C VAL A 131 -25.10 -13.36 -20.53
N ASN A 132 -26.04 -12.45 -20.81
CA ASN A 132 -25.80 -11.30 -21.68
C ASN A 132 -24.75 -10.34 -21.11
N GLU A 133 -24.81 -10.03 -19.81
CA GLU A 133 -23.80 -9.21 -19.12
C GLU A 133 -22.41 -9.86 -19.20
N ALA A 134 -22.32 -11.17 -18.93
CA ALA A 134 -21.06 -11.90 -19.02
C ALA A 134 -20.51 -11.96 -20.46
N GLU A 135 -21.39 -12.08 -21.46
CA GLU A 135 -21.01 -12.03 -22.88
C GLU A 135 -20.50 -10.63 -23.28
N GLU A 136 -21.15 -9.57 -22.81
CA GLU A 136 -20.70 -8.20 -23.07
C GLU A 136 -19.31 -7.94 -22.46
N GLU A 137 -19.06 -8.38 -21.22
CA GLU A 137 -17.74 -8.30 -20.59
C GLU A 137 -16.69 -9.14 -21.36
N ARG A 138 -17.07 -10.33 -21.84
CA ARG A 138 -16.20 -11.17 -22.68
C ARG A 138 -15.81 -10.43 -23.96
N LEU A 139 -16.75 -9.82 -24.68
CA LEU A 139 -16.48 -9.08 -25.91
C LEU A 139 -15.66 -7.81 -25.65
N ARG A 140 -15.91 -7.09 -24.55
CA ARG A 140 -15.11 -5.91 -24.17
C ARG A 140 -13.67 -6.29 -23.86
N SER A 141 -13.46 -7.32 -23.05
CA SER A 141 -12.12 -7.81 -22.70
C SER A 141 -11.38 -8.42 -23.90
N GLU A 142 -12.08 -9.06 -24.83
CA GLU A 142 -11.50 -9.55 -26.09
C GLU A 142 -10.97 -8.41 -26.96
N ARG A 143 -11.78 -7.37 -27.16
CA ARG A 143 -11.37 -6.19 -27.94
C ARG A 143 -10.16 -5.51 -27.34
N GLU A 144 -10.12 -5.37 -26.01
CA GLU A 144 -8.98 -4.78 -25.32
C GLU A 144 -7.73 -5.65 -25.46
N HIS A 145 -7.85 -6.98 -25.26
CA HIS A 145 -6.75 -7.92 -25.46
C HIS A 145 -6.18 -7.84 -26.89
N MET A 146 -7.04 -7.79 -27.92
CA MET A 146 -6.60 -7.62 -29.31
C MET A 146 -5.87 -6.28 -29.52
N ARG A 147 -6.41 -5.19 -28.97
CA ARG A 147 -5.83 -3.84 -29.09
C ARG A 147 -4.43 -3.79 -28.48
N VAL A 148 -4.26 -4.29 -27.25
CA VAL A 148 -2.94 -4.27 -26.59
C VAL A 148 -1.96 -5.24 -27.23
N THR A 149 -2.44 -6.37 -27.74
CA THR A 149 -1.61 -7.33 -28.50
C THR A 149 -1.04 -6.68 -29.75
N HIS A 150 -1.86 -5.94 -30.51
CA HIS A 150 -1.39 -5.21 -31.68
C HIS A 150 -0.33 -4.16 -31.30
N ALA A 151 -0.58 -3.36 -30.26
CA ALA A 151 0.40 -2.39 -29.78
C ALA A 151 1.71 -3.04 -29.32
N CYS A 152 1.66 -4.23 -28.71
CA CYS A 152 2.84 -5.02 -28.35
C CYS A 152 3.63 -5.45 -29.59
N GLN A 153 2.96 -5.97 -30.62
CA GLN A 153 3.59 -6.35 -31.89
C GLN A 153 4.29 -5.17 -32.57
N GLU A 154 3.66 -3.99 -32.60
CA GLU A 154 4.26 -2.77 -33.14
C GLU A 154 5.51 -2.34 -32.35
N ALA A 155 5.44 -2.38 -31.02
CA ALA A 155 6.55 -2.06 -30.15
C ALA A 155 7.73 -3.03 -30.35
N GLU A 156 7.46 -4.33 -30.45
CA GLU A 156 8.46 -5.35 -30.74
C GLU A 156 9.09 -5.18 -32.13
N ALA A 157 8.28 -4.89 -33.16
CA ALA A 157 8.77 -4.61 -34.51
C ALA A 157 9.73 -3.41 -34.52
N ARG A 158 9.39 -2.35 -33.77
CA ARG A 158 10.27 -1.18 -33.59
C ARG A 158 11.58 -1.54 -32.91
N VAL A 159 11.55 -2.39 -31.88
CA VAL A 159 12.77 -2.90 -31.21
C VAL A 159 13.65 -3.66 -32.20
N GLN A 160 13.07 -4.54 -33.01
CA GLN A 160 13.82 -5.30 -34.02
C GLN A 160 14.45 -4.38 -35.08
N MET A 161 13.71 -3.38 -35.55
CA MET A 161 14.23 -2.38 -36.50
C MET A 161 15.41 -1.60 -35.92
N LEU A 162 15.29 -1.12 -34.68
CA LEU A 162 16.36 -0.38 -33.99
C LEU A 162 17.56 -1.28 -33.68
N GLN A 163 17.33 -2.56 -33.34
CA GLN A 163 18.39 -3.53 -33.10
C GLN A 163 19.23 -3.77 -34.37
N LYS A 164 18.58 -3.88 -35.53
CA LYS A 164 19.25 -4.04 -36.82
C LYS A 164 20.08 -2.81 -37.20
N SER A 165 19.49 -1.62 -37.07
CA SER A 165 20.13 -0.35 -37.48
C SER A 165 21.22 0.13 -36.52
N LEU A 166 21.12 -0.15 -35.22
CA LEU A 166 22.02 0.38 -34.19
C LEU A 166 22.97 -0.68 -33.57
N LYS A 167 23.10 -1.87 -34.19
CA LYS A 167 23.82 -3.03 -33.64
C LYS A 167 25.17 -2.71 -32.99
N ARG A 168 26.05 -1.99 -33.68
CA ARG A 168 27.40 -1.64 -33.17
C ARG A 168 27.35 -0.73 -31.95
N VAL A 169 26.45 0.26 -31.97
CA VAL A 169 26.29 1.23 -30.89
C VAL A 169 25.72 0.54 -29.64
N ILE A 170 24.71 -0.32 -29.84
CA ILE A 170 24.11 -1.12 -28.76
C ILE A 170 25.19 -1.96 -28.06
N LEU A 171 25.99 -2.72 -28.81
CA LEU A 171 27.07 -3.55 -28.26
C LEU A 171 28.07 -2.73 -27.44
N LYS A 172 28.51 -1.58 -27.96
CA LYS A 172 29.47 -0.72 -27.26
C LYS A 172 28.87 -0.08 -25.99
N SER A 173 27.60 0.31 -26.02
CA SER A 173 26.91 0.93 -24.89
C SER A 173 26.37 -0.06 -23.85
N LYS A 174 26.36 -1.36 -24.16
CA LYS A 174 25.75 -2.41 -23.33
C LYS A 174 26.23 -2.42 -21.87
N PRO A 175 27.54 -2.31 -21.56
CA PRO A 175 28.02 -2.29 -20.18
C PRO A 175 27.42 -1.16 -19.34
N TYR A 176 27.22 0.02 -19.95
CA TYR A 176 26.62 1.18 -19.28
C TYR A 176 25.15 0.94 -18.94
N PHE A 177 24.36 0.42 -19.88
CA PHE A 177 22.94 0.17 -19.64
C PHE A 177 22.70 -0.99 -18.67
N GLU A 178 23.57 -2.01 -18.65
CA GLU A 178 23.52 -3.09 -17.66
C GLU A 178 23.86 -2.58 -16.26
N LEU A 179 24.93 -1.78 -16.12
CA LEU A 179 25.30 -1.17 -14.85
C LEU A 179 24.21 -0.21 -14.35
N LYS A 180 23.63 0.59 -15.25
CA LYS A 180 22.50 1.48 -14.93
C LYS A 180 21.29 0.69 -14.45
N ALA A 181 20.97 -0.44 -15.08
CA ALA A 181 19.85 -1.30 -14.67
C ALA A 181 20.10 -1.90 -13.27
N GLN A 182 21.32 -2.37 -12.98
CA GLN A 182 21.69 -2.88 -11.66
C GLN A 182 21.55 -1.81 -10.57
N PHE A 183 22.08 -0.60 -10.81
CA PHE A 183 21.93 0.48 -9.83
C PHE A 183 20.48 0.93 -9.68
N ASN A 184 19.71 1.01 -10.75
CA ASN A 184 18.29 1.34 -10.67
C ASN A 184 17.53 0.32 -9.82
N HIS A 185 17.84 -0.98 -9.95
CA HIS A 185 17.21 -2.02 -9.14
C HIS A 185 17.53 -1.85 -7.65
N ILE A 186 18.81 -1.69 -7.31
CA ILE A 186 19.26 -1.47 -5.92
C ILE A 186 18.65 -0.20 -5.35
N LEU A 187 18.64 0.90 -6.13
CA LEU A 187 18.05 2.16 -5.70
C LEU A 187 16.55 2.03 -5.46
N GLU A 188 15.82 1.30 -6.29
CA GLU A 188 14.38 1.10 -6.10
C GLU A 188 14.09 0.23 -4.86
N GLU A 189 14.91 -0.79 -4.59
CA GLU A 189 14.82 -1.60 -3.38
C GLU A 189 15.03 -0.73 -2.11
N HIS A 190 16.10 0.05 -2.07
CA HIS A 190 16.38 0.94 -0.95
C HIS A 190 15.31 2.03 -0.80
N LYS A 191 14.82 2.60 -1.91
CA LYS A 191 13.71 3.57 -1.89
C LYS A 191 12.43 2.95 -1.33
N THR A 192 12.09 1.75 -1.76
CA THR A 192 10.92 1.01 -1.24
C THR A 192 11.06 0.77 0.26
N LYS A 193 12.23 0.36 0.73
CA LYS A 193 12.51 0.17 2.16
C LYS A 193 12.35 1.48 2.95
N VAL A 194 12.85 2.61 2.43
CA VAL A 194 12.66 3.92 3.04
C VAL A 194 11.17 4.28 3.13
N LEU A 195 10.41 4.13 2.04
CA LEU A 195 8.97 4.42 2.03
C LEU A 195 8.19 3.54 3.02
N GLN A 196 8.53 2.26 3.13
CA GLN A 196 7.92 1.35 4.09
C GLN A 196 8.22 1.77 5.54
N LEU A 197 9.47 2.13 5.84
CA LEU A 197 9.85 2.63 7.17
C LEU A 197 9.15 3.96 7.50
N GLU A 198 9.04 4.87 6.54
CA GLU A 198 8.30 6.13 6.71
C GLU A 198 6.83 5.88 7.02
N GLN A 199 6.19 4.95 6.30
CA GLN A 199 4.81 4.55 6.56
C GLN A 199 4.66 3.93 7.95
N HIS A 200 5.60 3.07 8.36
CA HIS A 200 5.59 2.46 9.69
C HIS A 200 5.77 3.50 10.80
N VAL A 201 6.73 4.42 10.68
CA VAL A 201 6.91 5.53 11.63
C VAL A 201 5.63 6.35 11.73
N SER A 202 5.00 6.70 10.60
CA SER A 202 3.74 7.44 10.59
C SER A 202 2.61 6.69 11.31
N LYS A 203 2.51 5.37 11.11
CA LYS A 203 1.50 4.53 11.77
C LYS A 203 1.70 4.46 13.28
N VAL A 204 2.94 4.27 13.75
CA VAL A 204 3.24 4.20 15.19
C VAL A 204 3.08 5.58 15.84
N LYS A 205 3.47 6.67 15.17
CA LYS A 205 3.17 8.04 15.64
C LYS A 205 1.68 8.28 15.79
N THR A 206 0.88 7.79 14.85
CA THR A 206 -0.59 7.86 14.96
C THR A 206 -1.08 7.07 16.19
N ARG A 207 -0.56 5.86 16.44
CA ARG A 207 -0.88 5.08 17.65
C ARG A 207 -0.50 5.82 18.93
N TYR A 208 0.68 6.43 18.97
CA TYR A 208 1.14 7.26 20.09
C TYR A 208 0.20 8.44 20.35
N SER A 209 -0.19 9.17 19.30
CA SER A 209 -1.12 10.29 19.42
C SER A 209 -2.52 9.87 19.89
N ILE A 210 -3.01 8.70 19.46
CA ILE A 210 -4.28 8.14 19.94
C ILE A 210 -4.18 7.81 21.43
N ALA A 211 -3.13 7.10 21.87
CA ALA A 211 -2.94 6.75 23.28
C ALA A 211 -2.85 8.00 24.17
N LEU A 212 -2.14 9.05 23.72
CA LEU A 212 -2.07 10.33 24.43
C LEU A 212 -3.45 10.98 24.59
N ARG A 213 -4.25 11.00 23.51
CA ARG A 213 -5.62 11.54 23.55
C ARG A 213 -6.54 10.72 24.46
N ASN A 214 -6.40 9.40 24.47
CA ASN A 214 -7.15 8.53 25.38
C ASN A 214 -6.80 8.83 26.84
N LEU A 215 -5.51 9.05 27.16
CA LEU A 215 -5.08 9.45 28.50
C LEU A 215 -5.63 10.81 28.92
N GLU A 216 -5.66 11.79 28.01
CA GLU A 216 -6.28 13.09 28.25
C GLU A 216 -7.77 12.93 28.58
N GLN A 217 -8.50 12.15 27.78
CA GLN A 217 -9.93 11.88 28.00
C GLN A 217 -10.20 11.14 29.33
N ILE A 218 -9.40 10.13 29.67
CA ILE A 218 -9.51 9.43 30.96
C ILE A 218 -9.23 10.42 32.12
N SER A 219 -8.23 11.28 31.97
CA SER A 219 -7.90 12.30 32.98
C SER A 219 -9.06 13.28 33.18
N GLU A 220 -9.62 13.82 32.10
CA GLU A 220 -10.80 14.71 32.15
C GLU A 220 -12.00 14.05 32.82
N GLN A 221 -12.27 12.77 32.51
CA GLN A 221 -13.35 12.01 33.15
C GLN A 221 -13.15 11.84 34.66
N ILE A 222 -11.91 11.57 35.08
CA ILE A 222 -11.56 11.46 36.51
C ILE A 222 -11.76 12.81 37.21
N HIS A 223 -11.34 13.92 36.58
CA HIS A 223 -11.54 15.26 37.12
C HIS A 223 -13.03 15.62 37.22
N ALA A 224 -13.80 15.43 36.15
CA ALA A 224 -15.25 15.68 36.13
C ALA A 224 -16.00 14.84 37.17
N GLN A 225 -15.58 13.58 37.40
CA GLN A 225 -16.16 12.75 38.45
C GLN A 225 -15.88 13.32 39.85
N ARG A 226 -14.63 13.75 40.12
CA ARG A 226 -14.26 14.36 41.41
C ARG A 226 -15.00 15.66 41.67
N GLU A 227 -15.21 16.48 40.64
CA GLU A 227 -16.00 17.73 40.77
C GLU A 227 -17.47 17.43 41.08
N ARG A 228 -18.07 16.41 40.45
CA ARG A 228 -19.43 15.95 40.79
C ARG A 228 -19.53 15.41 42.21
N ASP A 229 -18.55 14.63 42.65
CA ASP A 229 -18.52 14.07 44.00
C ASP A 229 -18.37 15.18 45.06
N GLN A 230 -17.60 16.25 44.77
CA GLN A 230 -17.47 17.43 45.64
C GLN A 230 -18.71 18.34 45.63
N ALA A 231 -19.42 18.44 44.50
CA ALA A 231 -20.66 19.22 44.40
C ALA A 231 -21.87 18.52 45.04
N GLY A 232 -21.91 17.19 45.05
CA GLY A 232 -22.95 16.39 45.70
C GLY A 232 -22.71 16.11 47.19
N GLY A 233 -21.46 16.18 47.65
CA GLY A 233 -21.07 16.07 49.06
C GLY A 233 -21.06 17.42 49.76
N GLY A 234 -22.13 17.75 50.48
CA GLY A 234 -22.22 18.99 51.25
C GLY A 234 -21.06 19.21 52.23
N ARG A 235 -20.44 20.39 52.10
CA ARG A 235 -19.55 21.09 53.06
C ARG A 235 -18.25 20.38 53.49
N PRO A 236 -17.06 20.92 53.16
CA PRO A 236 -15.89 20.75 54.01
C PRO A 236 -16.00 21.73 55.18
N THR A 237 -16.09 21.19 56.40
CA THR A 237 -15.92 21.94 57.63
C THR A 237 -14.53 22.58 57.63
N VAL A 238 -14.52 23.90 57.68
CA VAL A 238 -13.35 24.76 57.79
C VAL A 238 -12.75 24.70 59.20
N CYS A 239 -11.43 24.91 59.26
CA CYS A 239 -10.59 25.32 60.40
C CYS A 239 -10.05 24.28 61.38
N GLY A 240 -8.71 24.23 61.48
CA GLY A 240 -8.02 23.83 62.70
C GLY A 240 -6.54 23.48 62.54
N GLY A 241 -5.64 24.45 62.79
CA GLY A 241 -4.30 24.14 63.31
C GLY A 241 -3.10 24.41 62.39
N ARG A 242 -2.75 25.69 62.19
CA ARG A 242 -1.34 26.05 61.97
C ARG A 242 -0.64 26.12 63.33
N SER A 243 0.34 25.27 63.57
CA SER A 243 1.26 25.42 64.70
C SER A 243 2.39 26.40 64.30
N PRO A 244 2.84 27.31 65.18
CA PRO A 244 3.88 28.31 64.85
C PRO A 244 5.27 27.67 64.70
N PRO A 245 6.22 28.34 64.01
CA PRO A 245 7.58 27.83 63.87
C PRO A 245 8.36 28.06 65.17
N VAL A 246 8.91 26.99 65.73
CA VAL A 246 9.85 27.06 66.86
C VAL A 246 11.25 27.15 66.27
N GLY A 247 11.89 28.30 66.46
CA GLY A 247 13.27 28.54 66.05
C GLY A 247 14.27 27.72 66.87
N ALA A 248 15.36 27.36 66.20
CA ALA A 248 16.60 26.94 66.83
C ALA A 248 17.74 27.75 66.20
N GLU A 249 18.08 28.85 66.86
CA GLU A 249 19.48 29.31 67.01
C GLU A 249 20.19 28.21 67.84
N SER A 250 21.46 27.86 67.76
CA SER A 250 22.74 28.46 67.39
C SER A 250 23.69 27.28 67.01
N ASP A 251 24.92 27.37 66.47
CA ASP A 251 26.05 28.25 66.70
C ASP A 251 27.06 28.16 65.53
N ILE A 252 27.92 29.17 65.50
CA ILE A 252 29.01 29.42 64.55
C ILE A 252 30.34 28.85 65.08
N LYS A 253 31.17 28.39 64.12
CA LYS A 253 32.62 28.07 64.14
C LYS A 253 33.07 26.65 64.50
#